data_AF-A0AAV0FLE2-F1
#
_entry.id   AF-A0AAV0FLE2-F1
#
_cell.length_a   1.000
_cell.length_b   1.000
_cell.length_c   1.000
_cell.angle_alpha   90.00
_cell.angle_beta   90.00
_cell.angle_gamma   90.00
#
_symmetry.space_group_name_H-M   'P 1'
#
loop_
_entity.id
_entity.type
_entity.pdbx_description
1 polymer ?
#
loop_
_entity_poly.entity_id
_entity_poly.type
_entity_poly.pdbx_seq_one_letter_code
_entity_poly.pdbx_strand_id
1 'polypeptide(L)'
;MENKETVGLGSSAKEAFEKLEKVGEGSYGKVYRARERATGRIVALKKTKLPQDKEGVPPTTLREISLLRMLSRDSHIVKLMDVKQGLNREGKTILYLVFEYMDMDLYKFIRSFRKTGKNIPPITVKNLLYQLCKGVAFCHGHGVLHRYNDSRKLIGLAWCVHVLESFRKSSLQYLCYV
;
A
#
# COMPACT_ATOMS: atom_id res chain seq x y z
N MET A 1 -30.62 -3.84 21.91
CA MET A 1 -29.89 -4.72 20.98
C MET A 1 -28.86 -3.87 20.28
N GLU A 2 -27.60 -3.93 20.71
CA GLU A 2 -26.50 -3.13 20.15
C GLU A 2 -25.67 -4.03 19.24
N ASN A 3 -25.74 -3.78 17.94
CA ASN A 3 -24.96 -4.48 16.92
C ASN A 3 -23.48 -4.11 17.06
N LYS A 4 -22.69 -4.97 17.71
CA LYS A 4 -21.23 -4.92 17.65
C LYS A 4 -20.78 -5.55 16.34
N GLU A 5 -20.52 -4.71 15.33
CA GLU A 5 -19.67 -5.07 14.20
C GLU A 5 -18.27 -5.38 14.72
N THR A 6 -18.06 -6.64 15.10
CA THR A 6 -16.75 -7.18 15.42
C THR A 6 -15.97 -7.28 14.11
N VAL A 7 -15.00 -6.39 13.93
CA VAL A 7 -13.97 -6.56 12.91
C VAL A 7 -13.36 -7.94 13.16
N GLY A 8 -13.64 -8.90 12.28
CA GLY A 8 -13.19 -10.29 12.44
C GLY A 8 -11.66 -10.36 12.52
N LEU A 9 -11.14 -10.50 13.74
CA LEU A 9 -9.73 -10.79 14.01
C LEU A 9 -9.45 -12.26 13.65
N GLY A 10 -9.31 -12.55 12.37
CA GLY A 10 -8.73 -13.82 11.92
C GLY A 10 -7.25 -13.96 12.34
N SER A 11 -6.76 -15.21 12.38
CA SER A 11 -5.39 -15.69 12.63
C SER A 11 -4.28 -14.64 12.72
N SER A 12 -3.40 -14.77 13.72
CA SER A 12 -2.27 -13.87 13.97
C SER A 12 -1.46 -13.60 12.71
N ALA A 13 -0.96 -12.37 12.51
CA ALA A 13 -0.17 -12.02 11.32
C ALA A 13 1.05 -12.95 11.10
N LYS A 14 1.59 -13.56 12.16
CA LYS A 14 2.69 -14.54 12.08
C LYS A 14 2.26 -15.88 11.48
N GLU A 15 1.02 -16.28 11.71
CA GLU A 15 0.43 -17.51 11.18
C GLU A 15 -0.01 -17.31 9.74
N ALA A 16 -0.63 -16.16 9.44
CA ALA A 16 -1.18 -15.87 8.12
C ALA A 16 -0.11 -15.63 7.03
N PHE A 17 1.08 -15.13 7.41
CA PHE A 17 2.09 -14.70 6.45
C PHE A 17 3.50 -15.20 6.77
N GLU A 18 4.19 -15.64 5.73
CA GLU A 18 5.63 -15.89 5.72
C GLU A 18 6.37 -14.62 5.27
N LYS A 19 7.21 -14.04 6.12
CA LYS A 19 8.03 -12.88 5.75
C LYS A 19 9.23 -13.35 4.92
N LEU A 20 9.43 -12.70 3.77
CA LEU A 20 10.53 -12.96 2.85
C LEU A 20 11.63 -11.91 3.10
N GLU A 21 11.85 -10.98 2.17
CA GLU A 21 12.81 -9.88 2.37
C GLU A 21 12.17 -8.58 2.90
N LYS A 22 13.02 -7.72 3.47
CA LYS A 22 12.68 -6.34 3.80
C LYS A 22 12.81 -5.48 2.54
N VAL A 23 11.74 -4.78 2.16
CA VAL A 23 11.70 -3.95 0.94
C VAL A 23 11.83 -2.46 1.21
N GLY A 24 11.58 -2.01 2.44
CA GLY A 24 11.74 -0.61 2.80
C GLY A 24 11.70 -0.35 4.30
N GLU A 25 12.32 0.75 4.71
CA GLU A 25 12.21 1.33 6.04
C GLU A 25 12.11 2.85 5.92
N GLY A 26 11.13 3.43 6.59
CA GLY A 26 10.96 4.88 6.66
C GLY A 26 10.39 5.28 8.02
N SER A 27 10.14 6.58 8.20
CA SER A 27 9.66 7.17 9.46
C SER A 27 8.39 6.49 10.01
N TYR A 28 7.59 5.89 9.13
CA TYR A 28 6.29 5.29 9.44
C TYR A 28 6.31 3.77 9.62
N GLY A 29 7.49 3.13 9.59
CA GLY A 29 7.64 1.70 9.88
C GLY A 29 8.45 0.92 8.83
N LYS A 30 8.44 -0.40 9.00
CA LYS A 30 9.17 -1.35 8.14
C LYS A 30 8.18 -2.04 7.21
N VAL A 31 8.56 -2.16 5.95
CA VAL A 31 7.79 -2.86 4.91
C VAL A 31 8.55 -4.12 4.50
N TYR A 32 7.84 -5.24 4.45
CA TYR A 32 8.38 -6.54 4.08
C TYR A 32 7.62 -7.08 2.88
N ARG A 33 8.33 -7.70 1.94
CA ARG A 33 7.71 -8.63 1.01
C ARG A 33 7.37 -9.89 1.81
N ALA A 34 6.19 -10.43 1.60
CA ALA A 34 5.73 -11.61 2.30
C ALA A 34 4.86 -12.48 1.40
N ARG A 35 4.72 -13.75 1.77
CA ARG A 35 3.82 -14.70 1.14
C ARG A 35 2.66 -14.99 2.08
N GLU A 36 1.44 -14.80 1.61
CA GLU A 36 0.23 -15.25 2.28
C GLU A 36 0.20 -16.78 2.27
N ARG A 37 0.15 -17.42 3.45
CA ARG A 37 0.26 -18.89 3.53
C ARG A 37 -0.93 -19.61 2.93
N ALA A 38 -2.13 -19.04 3.10
CA ALA A 38 -3.37 -19.66 2.63
C ALA A 38 -3.49 -19.67 1.10
N THR A 39 -2.99 -18.63 0.42
CA THR A 39 -3.18 -18.43 -1.02
C THR A 39 -1.89 -18.54 -1.83
N GLY A 40 -0.73 -18.51 -1.18
CA GLY A 40 0.58 -18.40 -1.82
C GLY A 40 0.88 -17.03 -2.43
N ARG A 41 -0.03 -16.04 -2.33
CA ARG A 41 0.08 -14.71 -2.94
C ARG A 41 1.19 -13.89 -2.31
N ILE A 42 1.94 -13.15 -3.14
CA ILE A 42 2.94 -12.18 -2.67
C ILE A 42 2.26 -10.87 -2.29
N VAL A 43 2.58 -10.36 -1.11
CA VAL A 43 2.00 -9.15 -0.52
C VAL A 43 3.08 -8.24 0.08
N ALA A 44 2.76 -6.96 0.25
CA ALA A 44 3.57 -6.02 1.02
C ALA A 44 3.00 -5.89 2.45
N LEU A 45 3.76 -6.32 3.45
CA LEU A 45 3.41 -6.19 4.86
C LEU A 45 4.08 -4.95 5.46
N LYS A 46 3.29 -3.92 5.77
CA LYS A 46 3.76 -2.80 6.57
C LYS A 46 3.48 -3.02 8.04
N LYS A 47 4.54 -3.03 8.86
CA LYS A 47 4.46 -3.04 10.32
C LYS A 47 4.34 -1.60 10.84
N THR A 48 3.21 -1.27 11.44
CA THR A 48 2.96 0.04 12.07
C THR A 48 3.17 -0.05 13.58
N LYS A 49 3.91 0.91 14.15
CA LYS A 49 4.03 1.07 15.60
C LYS A 49 2.80 1.81 16.11
N LEU A 50 2.09 1.23 17.07
CA LEU A 50 1.06 1.94 17.83
C LEU A 50 1.74 2.81 18.91
N PRO A 51 1.15 3.95 19.31
CA PRO A 51 1.57 4.69 20.49
C PRO A 51 1.61 3.77 21.71
N GLN A 52 2.65 3.86 22.54
CA GLN A 52 2.89 2.89 23.61
C GLN A 52 1.93 3.03 24.80
N ASP A 53 1.24 4.17 24.92
CA ASP A 53 0.57 4.57 26.16
C ASP A 53 -0.93 4.22 26.19
N LYS A 54 -1.43 3.49 25.19
CA LYS A 54 -2.86 3.11 25.11
C LYS A 54 -3.01 1.64 24.80
N GLU A 55 -3.83 0.95 25.58
CA GLU A 55 -4.29 -0.40 25.26
C GLU A 55 -5.11 -0.37 23.97
N GLY A 56 -4.84 -1.33 23.08
CA GLY A 56 -5.55 -1.48 21.82
C GLY A 56 -5.11 -0.52 20.71
N VAL A 57 -5.94 -0.43 19.67
CA VAL A 57 -5.67 0.41 18.49
C VAL A 57 -6.29 1.79 18.70
N PRO A 58 -5.54 2.90 18.57
CA PRO A 58 -6.09 4.24 18.72
C PRO A 58 -7.25 4.50 17.73
N PRO A 59 -8.31 5.21 18.13
CA PRO A 59 -9.41 5.57 17.23
C PRO A 59 -8.95 6.35 15.98
N THR A 60 -7.90 7.15 16.11
CA THR A 60 -7.27 7.86 14.99
C THR A 60 -6.70 6.88 13.97
N THR A 61 -6.03 5.82 14.41
CA THR A 61 -5.53 4.74 13.54
C THR A 61 -6.66 3.99 12.84
N LEU A 62 -7.76 3.71 13.53
CA LEU A 62 -8.93 3.09 12.91
C LEU A 62 -9.56 3.98 11.82
N ARG A 63 -9.68 5.28 12.07
CA ARG A 63 -10.15 6.25 11.05
C ARG A 63 -9.23 6.27 9.83
N GLU A 64 -7.92 6.27 10.03
CA GLU A 64 -6.96 6.23 8.92
C GLU A 64 -7.08 4.92 8.12
N ILE A 65 -7.27 3.77 8.79
CA ILE A 65 -7.50 2.47 8.13
C ILE A 65 -8.80 2.49 7.32
N SER A 66 -9.90 3.01 7.87
CA SER A 66 -11.16 3.12 7.13
C SER A 66 -11.02 4.00 5.89
N LEU A 67 -10.29 5.11 6.00
CA LEU A 67 -9.99 5.96 4.85
C LEU A 67 -9.16 5.22 3.80
N LEU A 68 -8.11 4.50 4.21
CA LEU A 68 -7.30 3.69 3.30
C LEU A 68 -8.14 2.60 2.61
N ARG A 69 -9.05 1.93 3.33
CA ARG A 69 -9.97 0.94 2.75
C ARG A 69 -10.90 1.57 1.71
N MET A 70 -11.42 2.76 1.98
CA MET A 70 -12.23 3.51 1.02
C MET A 70 -11.42 3.88 -0.23
N LEU A 71 -10.19 4.37 -0.05
CA LEU A 71 -9.33 4.78 -1.15
C LEU A 71 -8.88 3.60 -2.02
N SER A 72 -8.73 2.41 -1.43
CA SER A 72 -8.32 1.16 -2.10
C SER A 72 -9.33 0.63 -3.13
N ARG A 73 -10.41 1.36 -3.38
CA ARG A 73 -11.42 1.04 -4.42
C ARG A 73 -11.02 1.58 -5.80
N ASP A 74 -10.13 2.56 -5.88
CA ASP A 74 -9.66 3.11 -7.14
C ASP A 74 -8.44 2.35 -7.66
N SER A 75 -8.40 2.09 -8.97
CA SER A 75 -7.32 1.33 -9.61
C SER A 75 -5.96 2.04 -9.62
N HIS A 76 -5.91 3.34 -9.35
CA HIS A 76 -4.68 4.14 -9.31
C HIS A 76 -4.09 4.24 -7.90
N ILE A 77 -4.73 3.62 -6.90
CA ILE A 77 -4.30 3.60 -5.49
C ILE A 77 -3.91 2.18 -5.09
N VAL A 78 -2.76 2.02 -4.42
CA VAL A 78 -2.35 0.71 -3.92
C VAL A 78 -3.34 0.16 -2.90
N LYS A 79 -3.82 -1.06 -3.18
CA LYS A 79 -4.90 -1.71 -2.47
C LYS A 79 -4.47 -2.20 -1.09
N LEU A 80 -5.13 -1.71 -0.05
CA LEU A 80 -5.14 -2.33 1.27
C LEU A 80 -6.03 -3.57 1.22
N MET A 81 -5.40 -4.75 1.22
CA MET A 81 -6.07 -6.05 1.10
C MET A 81 -6.61 -6.52 2.45
N ASP A 82 -5.85 -6.32 3.52
CA ASP A 82 -6.22 -6.79 4.85
C ASP A 82 -5.50 -6.00 5.96
N VAL A 83 -5.98 -6.13 7.19
CA VAL A 83 -5.36 -5.61 8.41
C VAL A 83 -5.30 -6.73 9.44
N LYS A 84 -4.08 -7.12 9.82
CA LYS A 84 -3.86 -8.12 10.87
C LYS A 84 -3.27 -7.49 12.13
N GLN A 85 -3.61 -8.10 13.26
CA GLN A 85 -2.96 -7.81 14.53
C GLN A 85 -1.86 -8.84 14.79
N GLY A 86 -0.88 -8.46 15.59
CA GLY A 86 0.11 -9.36 16.14
C GLY A 86 0.72 -8.77 17.40
N LEU A 87 1.67 -9.49 17.98
CA LEU A 87 2.43 -9.06 19.14
C LEU A 87 3.89 -8.83 18.78
N ASN A 88 4.50 -7.77 19.31
CA ASN A 88 5.95 -7.57 19.26
C ASN A 88 6.66 -8.49 20.27
N ARG A 89 7.99 -8.36 20.39
CA ARG A 89 8.79 -9.18 21.33
C ARG A 89 8.50 -8.89 22.81
N GLU A 90 7.96 -7.71 23.09
CA GLU A 90 7.58 -7.24 24.44
C GLU A 90 6.11 -7.55 24.77
N GLY A 91 5.41 -8.34 23.94
CA GLY A 91 4.00 -8.65 24.13
C GLY A 91 3.04 -7.50 23.80
N LYS A 92 3.52 -6.37 23.25
CA LYS A 92 2.67 -5.24 22.85
C LYS A 92 2.04 -5.46 21.48
N THR A 93 0.77 -5.06 21.35
CA THR A 93 0.02 -5.12 20.09
C THR A 93 0.68 -4.28 18.99
N ILE A 94 0.78 -4.87 17.81
CA ILE A 94 1.24 -4.24 16.59
C ILE A 94 0.25 -4.50 15.46
N LEU A 95 0.14 -3.53 14.55
CA LEU A 95 -0.67 -3.67 13.34
C LEU A 95 0.19 -3.99 12.13
N TYR A 96 -0.32 -4.91 11.33
CA TYR A 96 0.17 -5.25 10.02
C TYR A 96 -0.88 -4.83 8.98
N LEU A 97 -0.51 -3.86 8.16
CA LEU A 97 -1.29 -3.49 6.98
C LEU A 97 -0.79 -4.32 5.81
N VAL A 98 -1.71 -5.07 5.19
CA VAL A 98 -1.42 -5.97 4.08
C VAL A 98 -1.81 -5.27 2.79
N PHE A 99 -0.84 -4.89 2.00
CA PHE A 99 -1.03 -4.26 0.71
C PHE A 99 -0.74 -5.24 -0.42
N GLU A 100 -1.28 -4.96 -1.61
CA GLU A 100 -0.76 -5.59 -2.82
C GLU A 100 0.73 -5.29 -2.99
N TYR A 101 1.46 -6.25 -3.55
CA TYR A 101 2.90 -6.11 -3.77
C TYR A 101 3.18 -5.57 -5.17
N MET A 102 3.96 -4.50 -5.26
CA MET A 102 4.44 -3.93 -6.51
C MET A 102 5.94 -4.22 -6.66
N ASP A 103 6.32 -4.98 -7.69
CA ASP A 103 7.72 -5.34 -7.97
C ASP A 103 8.57 -4.10 -8.30
N MET A 104 7.96 -3.12 -8.95
CA MET A 104 8.60 -1.91 -9.45
C MET A 104 7.92 -0.66 -8.88
N ASP A 105 8.73 0.34 -8.56
CA ASP A 105 8.29 1.67 -8.17
C ASP A 105 8.89 2.72 -9.12
N LEU A 106 8.41 3.96 -9.07
CA LEU A 106 8.86 5.03 -9.96
C LEU A 106 10.37 5.31 -9.83
N TYR A 107 10.95 5.16 -8.64
CA TYR A 107 12.38 5.36 -8.41
C TYR A 107 13.21 4.28 -9.12
N LYS A 108 12.86 3.00 -8.94
CA LYS A 108 13.49 1.87 -9.64
C LYS A 108 13.31 1.99 -11.15
N PHE A 109 12.13 2.41 -11.61
CA PHE A 109 11.83 2.64 -13.03
C PHE A 109 12.73 3.74 -13.63
N ILE A 110 12.80 4.92 -13.01
CA ILE A 110 13.68 5.99 -13.49
C ILE A 110 15.15 5.56 -13.46
N ARG A 111 15.57 4.84 -12.40
CA ARG A 111 16.93 4.34 -12.27
C ARG A 111 17.29 3.31 -13.34
N SER A 112 16.36 2.48 -13.80
CA SER A 112 16.64 1.50 -14.86
C SER A 112 16.99 2.17 -16.18
N PHE A 113 16.26 3.22 -16.57
CA PHE A 113 16.56 4.03 -17.75
C PHE A 113 17.90 4.75 -17.63
N ARG A 114 18.17 5.39 -16.47
CA ARG A 114 19.45 6.03 -16.19
C ARG A 114 20.65 5.08 -16.35
N LYS A 115 20.53 3.83 -15.89
CA LYS A 115 21.60 2.82 -16.05
C LYS A 115 21.88 2.46 -17.51
N THR A 116 20.87 2.51 -18.37
CA THR A 116 21.02 2.22 -19.80
C THR A 116 21.48 3.42 -20.62
N GLY A 117 21.58 4.62 -20.02
CA GLY A 117 21.83 5.87 -20.74
C GLY A 117 20.69 6.32 -21.65
N LYS A 118 19.55 5.62 -21.64
CA LYS A 118 18.38 5.95 -22.47
C LYS A 118 17.44 6.89 -21.73
N ASN A 119 16.80 7.77 -22.49
CA ASN A 119 15.69 8.58 -21.99
C ASN A 119 14.41 7.75 -21.89
N ILE A 120 13.55 8.09 -20.93
CA ILE A 120 12.20 7.53 -20.85
C ILE A 120 11.39 8.08 -22.03
N PRO A 121 10.71 7.23 -22.82
CA PRO A 121 9.92 7.68 -23.95
C PRO A 121 8.86 8.72 -23.52
N PRO A 122 8.66 9.83 -24.24
CA PRO A 122 7.71 10.88 -23.87
C PRO A 122 6.28 10.36 -23.66
N ILE A 123 5.84 9.40 -24.48
CA ILE A 123 4.52 8.75 -24.32
C ILE A 123 4.39 8.01 -22.99
N THR A 124 5.49 7.40 -22.51
CA THR A 124 5.51 6.73 -21.21
C THR A 124 5.38 7.75 -20.10
N VAL A 125 6.15 8.85 -20.17
CA VAL A 125 6.04 9.95 -19.19
C VAL A 125 4.62 10.50 -19.15
N LYS A 126 3.99 10.74 -20.30
CA LYS A 126 2.60 11.20 -20.40
C LYS A 126 1.62 10.25 -19.71
N ASN A 127 1.73 8.95 -19.98
CA ASN A 127 0.85 7.94 -19.37
C ASN A 127 1.04 7.83 -17.86
N LEU A 128 2.29 7.90 -17.38
CA LEU A 128 2.60 7.90 -15.96
C LEU A 128 1.99 9.13 -15.25
N LEU A 129 2.17 10.32 -15.82
CA LEU A 129 1.60 11.55 -15.28
C LEU A 129 0.07 11.50 -15.27
N TYR A 130 -0.55 10.99 -16.33
CA TYR A 130 -2.00 10.85 -16.40
C TYR A 130 -2.56 9.94 -15.29
N GLN A 131 -1.94 8.78 -15.07
CA GLN A 131 -2.34 7.85 -14.00
C GLN A 131 -2.10 8.46 -12.61
N LEU A 132 -0.98 9.14 -12.41
CA LEU A 132 -0.70 9.90 -11.18
C LEU A 132 -1.79 10.94 -10.91
N CYS A 133 -2.08 11.79 -11.89
CA CYS A 133 -3.12 12.82 -11.78
C CYS A 133 -4.50 12.23 -11.47
N LYS A 134 -4.85 11.07 -12.05
CA LYS A 134 -6.11 10.37 -11.72
C LYS A 134 -6.15 9.93 -10.26
N GLY A 135 -5.10 9.29 -9.75
CA GLY A 135 -5.02 8.89 -8.34
C GLY A 135 -5.08 10.09 -7.39
N VAL A 136 -4.38 11.18 -7.72
CA VAL A 136 -4.41 12.44 -6.97
C VAL A 136 -5.83 13.02 -6.95
N ALA A 137 -6.47 13.14 -8.12
CA ALA A 137 -7.81 13.68 -8.26
C ALA A 137 -8.83 12.86 -7.46
N PHE A 138 -8.72 11.52 -7.50
CA PHE A 138 -9.56 10.62 -6.70
C PHE A 138 -9.36 10.87 -5.19
N CYS A 139 -8.12 11.00 -4.72
CA CYS A 139 -7.84 11.34 -3.33
C CYS A 139 -8.45 12.69 -2.93
N HIS A 140 -8.28 13.71 -3.78
CA HIS A 140 -8.80 15.06 -3.54
C HIS A 140 -10.33 15.07 -3.48
N GLY A 141 -11.00 14.31 -4.36
CA GLY A 141 -12.45 14.13 -4.35
C GLY A 141 -12.99 13.51 -3.06
N HIS A 142 -12.14 12.81 -2.30
CA HIS A 142 -12.46 12.23 -1.00
C HIS A 142 -11.89 13.02 0.19
N GLY A 143 -11.51 14.28 -0.02
CA GLY A 143 -11.00 15.17 1.03
C GLY A 143 -9.61 14.79 1.56
N VAL A 144 -8.86 13.98 0.80
CA VAL A 144 -7.51 13.54 1.17
C VAL A 144 -6.49 14.38 0.43
N LEU A 145 -5.83 15.27 1.17
CA LEU A 145 -4.75 16.09 0.63
C LEU A 145 -3.40 15.39 0.77
N HIS A 146 -2.64 15.34 -0.32
CA HIS A 146 -1.26 14.88 -0.32
C HIS A 146 -0.35 15.94 0.33
N ARG A 147 -0.19 15.87 1.66
CA ARG A 147 0.68 16.78 2.42
C ARG A 147 1.91 16.02 2.92
N TYR A 148 3.06 16.34 2.35
CA TYR A 148 4.38 15.75 2.69
C TYR A 148 4.73 15.86 4.19
N ASN A 149 4.19 16.87 4.89
CA ASN A 149 4.54 17.19 6.28
C ASN A 149 3.41 16.96 7.31
N ASP A 150 2.27 16.36 6.93
CA ASP A 150 1.17 16.19 7.88
C ASP A 150 1.25 14.87 8.65
N SER A 151 1.05 14.98 9.96
CA SER A 151 1.21 13.98 11.03
C SER A 151 0.27 12.78 10.95
N ARG A 152 -0.40 12.55 9.81
CA ARG A 152 -1.34 11.44 9.58
C ARG A 152 -0.58 10.20 9.12
N LYS A 153 -0.07 9.45 10.11
CA LYS A 153 1.02 8.44 10.00
C LYS A 153 0.71 7.25 9.08
N LEU A 154 -0.55 6.96 8.79
CA LEU A 154 -0.93 5.90 7.85
C LEU A 154 -1.38 6.42 6.48
N ILE A 155 -1.79 7.68 6.34
CA ILE A 155 -2.32 8.20 5.06
C ILE A 155 -1.21 8.49 4.05
N GLY A 156 0.04 8.71 4.52
CA GLY A 156 1.22 8.68 3.65
C GLY A 156 1.44 7.36 2.91
N LEU A 157 0.67 6.30 3.22
CA LEU A 157 0.74 4.99 2.56
C LEU A 157 -0.16 4.81 1.35
N ALA A 158 -1.14 5.68 1.13
CA ALA A 158 -1.98 5.58 -0.06
C ALA A 158 -1.19 5.87 -1.36
N TRP A 159 0.08 6.28 -1.24
CA TRP A 159 0.92 6.73 -2.33
C TRP A 159 2.11 5.80 -2.55
N CYS A 160 1.82 4.51 -2.77
CA CYS A 160 2.39 3.85 -3.93
C CYS A 160 1.31 3.99 -5.01
N VAL A 161 1.46 4.99 -5.88
CA VAL A 161 0.58 5.08 -7.04
C VAL A 161 0.89 3.89 -7.93
N HIS A 162 -0.18 3.30 -8.44
CA HIS A 162 -0.12 2.28 -9.47
C HIS A 162 0.62 2.86 -10.70
N VAL A 163 1.90 2.58 -10.75
CA VAL A 163 2.76 2.80 -11.91
C VAL A 163 3.30 1.42 -12.17
N LEU A 164 2.72 0.71 -13.17
CA LEU A 164 3.28 -0.42 -13.92
C LEU A 164 2.48 -1.75 -14.01
N GLU A 165 1.24 -1.95 -13.55
CA GLU A 165 0.50 -3.15 -14.09
C GLU A 165 0.14 -2.98 -15.56
N SER A 166 0.04 -1.75 -16.08
CA SER A 166 -0.20 -1.55 -17.51
C SER A 166 0.89 -2.19 -18.39
N PHE A 167 2.10 -2.42 -17.89
CA PHE A 167 3.18 -3.07 -18.67
C PHE A 167 3.13 -4.60 -18.63
N ARG A 168 2.45 -5.22 -17.66
CA ARG A 168 2.34 -6.69 -17.60
C ARG A 168 1.32 -7.25 -18.57
N LYS A 169 0.33 -6.44 -18.96
CA LYS A 169 -0.68 -6.80 -19.97
C LYS A 169 -0.31 -6.38 -21.40
N SER A 170 0.71 -5.53 -21.60
CA SER A 170 1.10 -5.07 -22.95
C SER A 170 1.77 -6.11 -23.85
N SER A 171 2.02 -7.33 -23.39
CA SER A 171 2.43 -8.43 -24.27
C SER A 171 1.27 -9.02 -25.08
N LEU A 172 0.01 -8.61 -24.81
CA LEU A 172 -1.17 -8.98 -25.59
C LEU A 172 -2.11 -7.77 -25.68
N GLN A 173 -2.44 -7.37 -26.92
CA GLN A 173 -3.30 -6.24 -27.32
C GLN A 173 -2.63 -4.86 -27.45
N TYR A 174 -1.75 -4.76 -28.44
CA TYR A 174 -2.10 -3.88 -29.55
C TYR A 174 -3.30 -4.50 -30.28
N LEU A 175 -4.53 -4.07 -29.99
CA LEU A 175 -5.71 -4.29 -30.85
C LEU A 175 -6.91 -3.49 -30.32
N CYS A 176 -7.39 -2.55 -31.15
CA CYS A 176 -8.67 -1.83 -31.09
C CYS A 176 -8.89 -0.96 -29.83
N TYR A 177 -8.95 0.37 -29.92
CA TYR A 177 -9.86 1.16 -30.73
C TYR A 177 -9.25 2.54 -31.09
N VAL A 178 -9.77 3.05 -32.21
CA VAL A 178 -9.65 4.41 -32.77
C VAL A 178 -9.85 5.50 -31.73
#